data_AF-A0A7C5DQY2-F1
#
_entry.id   AF-A0A7C5DQY2-F1
#
_cell.length_a   1.000
_cell.length_b   1.000
_cell.length_c   1.000
_cell.angle_alpha   90.00
_cell.angle_beta   90.00
_cell.angle_gamma   90.00
#
_symmetry.space_group_name_H-M   'P 1'
#
loop_
_entity.id
_entity.type
_entity.pdbx_description
1 polymer ?
#
loop_
_entity_poly.entity_id
_entity_poly.type
_entity_poly.pdbx_seq_one_letter_code
_entity_poly.pdbx_strand_id
1 'polypeptide(L)'
;MEIWDRSLKSEPRCVNCSFKNQCVLAVLNEDEFCKTAQMLHRVRYVESEPIFHQGAPVIGWYILCQGWAKLIFRTSQGKRVLLKLCRPGDILGGIAQ
;
A
#
# COMPACT_ATOMS: atom_id res chain seq x y z
N MET A 1 -13.26 -10.35 22.75
CA MET A 1 -12.39 -11.21 23.59
C MET A 1 -11.39 -11.82 22.61
N GLU A 2 -10.12 -11.44 22.55
CA GLU A 2 -9.29 -10.56 23.35
C GLU A 2 -8.29 -9.86 22.41
N ILE A 3 -7.95 -8.61 22.74
CA ILE A 3 -6.88 -7.85 22.11
C ILE A 3 -5.56 -8.45 22.61
N TRP A 4 -4.83 -9.14 21.74
CA TRP A 4 -3.46 -9.63 22.00
C TRP A 4 -2.53 -9.12 20.90
N ASP A 5 -1.98 -7.92 21.07
CA ASP A 5 -0.52 -7.76 21.21
C ASP A 5 -0.16 -6.27 21.34
N ARG A 6 0.22 -5.94 22.57
CA ARG A 6 0.85 -4.70 23.00
C ARG A 6 2.35 -4.78 22.71
N SER A 7 2.72 -4.78 21.43
CA SER A 7 4.11 -4.56 21.00
C SER A 7 4.16 -3.79 19.68
N LEU A 8 3.95 -2.48 19.77
CA LEU A 8 4.35 -1.52 18.73
C LEU A 8 5.88 -1.47 18.65
N LYS A 9 6.52 -2.54 18.16
CA LYS A 9 7.95 -2.53 17.82
C LYS A 9 8.11 -1.70 16.55
N SER A 10 8.32 -0.39 16.76
CA SER A 10 8.71 0.64 15.79
C SER A 10 8.23 0.38 14.37
N GLU A 11 7.01 0.81 14.10
CA GLU A 11 6.40 0.78 12.77
C GLU A 11 7.38 1.38 11.73
N PRO A 12 7.69 0.66 10.63
CA PRO A 12 8.80 1.02 9.75
C PRO A 12 8.64 2.45 9.26
N ARG A 13 9.55 3.34 9.69
CA ARG A 13 9.62 4.68 9.13
C ARG A 13 10.22 4.59 7.74
N CYS A 14 9.65 5.31 6.78
CA CYS A 14 10.20 5.38 5.42
C CYS A 14 11.69 5.77 5.45
N VAL A 15 12.11 6.55 6.47
CA VAL A 15 13.51 6.90 6.77
C VAL A 15 14.42 5.66 6.85
N ASN A 16 13.96 4.58 7.47
CA ASN A 16 14.72 3.32 7.66
C ASN A 16 14.10 2.15 6.87
N CYS A 17 13.41 2.44 5.76
CA CYS A 17 12.76 1.41 4.97
C CYS A 17 13.75 0.70 4.04
N SER A 18 13.79 -0.64 4.10
CA SER A 18 14.62 -1.47 3.21
C SER A 18 14.27 -1.33 1.73
N PHE A 19 13.05 -0.85 1.43
CA PHE A 19 12.55 -0.63 0.07
C PHE A 19 12.63 0.84 -0.37
N LYS A 20 13.33 1.70 0.38
CA LYS A 20 13.42 3.15 0.09
C LYS A 20 13.80 3.44 -1.36
N ASN A 21 14.79 2.71 -1.91
CA ASN A 21 15.28 2.90 -3.29
C ASN A 21 14.37 2.28 -4.38
N GLN A 22 13.37 1.48 -3.99
CA GLN A 22 12.42 0.82 -4.90
C GLN A 22 11.00 1.39 -4.77
N CYS A 23 10.80 2.30 -3.82
CA CYS A 23 9.55 2.99 -3.57
C CYS A 23 9.38 4.16 -4.54
N VAL A 24 8.15 4.55 -4.84
CA VAL A 24 7.88 5.78 -5.63
C VAL A 24 8.57 7.02 -5.07
N LEU A 25 8.74 7.10 -3.75
CA LEU A 25 9.36 8.24 -3.10
C LEU A 25 10.89 8.30 -3.30
N ALA A 26 11.49 7.30 -3.96
CA ALA A 26 12.93 7.26 -4.24
C ALA A 26 13.42 8.41 -5.14
N VAL A 27 12.52 9.06 -5.88
CA VAL A 27 12.84 10.20 -6.76
C VAL A 27 13.08 11.50 -5.98
N LEU A 28 12.61 11.57 -4.73
CA LEU A 28 12.69 12.78 -3.91
C LEU A 28 14.08 12.94 -3.31
N ASN A 29 14.52 14.19 -3.16
CA ASN A 29 15.72 14.46 -2.36
C ASN A 29 15.47 14.19 -0.86
N GLU A 30 16.52 14.24 -0.04
CA GLU A 30 16.41 13.83 1.37
C GLU A 30 15.44 14.69 2.20
N ASP A 31 15.40 16.00 1.97
CA ASP A 31 14.52 16.92 2.69
C ASP A 31 13.05 16.71 2.28
N GLU A 32 12.79 16.65 0.98
CA GLU A 32 11.46 16.35 0.42
C GLU A 32 10.95 14.98 0.86
N PHE A 33 11.84 13.98 0.87
CA PHE A 33 11.52 12.64 1.33
C PHE A 33 11.12 12.66 2.81
N CYS A 34 11.88 13.35 3.66
CA CYS A 34 11.59 13.42 5.09
C CYS A 34 10.24 14.11 5.35
N LYS A 35 9.96 15.24 4.69
CA LYS A 35 8.68 15.95 4.78
C LYS A 35 7.52 15.09 4.31
N THR A 36 7.65 14.47 3.14
CA THR A 36 6.61 13.61 2.56
C THR A 36 6.35 12.39 3.43
N ALA A 37 7.39 11.75 3.95
CA ALA A 37 7.28 10.59 4.83
C ALA A 37 6.54 10.90 6.14
N GLN A 38 6.59 12.14 6.63
CA GLN A 38 5.83 12.58 7.81
C GLN A 38 4.34 12.81 7.52
N MET A 39 3.98 13.08 6.27
CA MET A 39 2.59 13.30 5.84
C MET A 39 1.83 12.00 5.50
N LEU A 40 2.53 10.87 5.39
CA LEU A 40 1.90 9.60 5.04
C LEU A 40 1.02 9.06 6.18
N HIS A 41 -0.24 8.79 5.87
CA HIS A 41 -1.14 8.06 6.75
C HIS A 41 -0.94 6.56 6.59
N ARG A 42 -0.76 5.84 7.71
CA ARG A 42 -0.56 4.39 7.71
C ARG A 42 -1.87 3.69 8.06
N VAL A 43 -2.17 2.67 7.29
CA VAL A 43 -3.33 1.80 7.51
C VAL A 43 -2.83 0.36 7.45
N ARG A 44 -3.34 -0.48 8.36
CA ARG A 44 -3.06 -1.92 8.36
C ARG A 44 -4.30 -2.64 7.85
N TYR A 45 -4.06 -3.63 7.03
CA TYR A 45 -5.07 -4.54 6.50
C TYR A 45 -4.74 -5.94 6.97
N VAL A 46 -5.75 -6.72 7.33
CA VAL A 46 -5.57 -8.14 7.61
C VAL A 46 -5.58 -8.96 6.31
N GLU A 47 -5.19 -10.22 6.39
CA GLU A 47 -5.21 -11.10 5.22
C GLU A 47 -6.60 -11.14 4.59
N SER A 48 -6.65 -11.09 3.26
CA SER A 48 -7.87 -11.08 2.44
C SER A 48 -8.79 -9.86 2.61
N GLU A 49 -8.42 -8.87 3.43
CA GLU A 49 -9.14 -7.61 3.51
C GLU A 49 -8.89 -6.78 2.23
N PRO A 50 -9.95 -6.30 1.55
CA PRO A 50 -9.79 -5.49 0.35
C PRO A 50 -9.29 -4.08 0.70
N ILE A 51 -8.23 -3.63 0.03
CA ILE A 51 -7.74 -2.25 0.14
C ILE A 51 -8.69 -1.28 -0.58
N PHE A 52 -9.16 -1.67 -1.78
CA PHE A 52 -10.16 -0.96 -2.56
C PHE A 52 -10.91 -1.93 -3.49
N HIS A 53 -12.00 -1.45 -4.09
CA HIS A 53 -12.86 -2.22 -4.99
C HIS A 53 -12.92 -1.60 -6.39
N GLN A 54 -12.99 -2.45 -7.42
CA GLN A 54 -13.24 -2.03 -8.79
C GLN A 54 -14.56 -1.25 -8.89
N GLY A 55 -14.53 -0.10 -9.58
CA GLY A 55 -15.67 0.79 -9.75
C GLY A 55 -16.02 1.65 -8.53
N ALA A 56 -15.36 1.46 -7.38
CA ALA A 56 -15.55 2.35 -6.24
C ALA A 56 -14.86 3.70 -6.50
N PRO A 57 -15.37 4.81 -5.93
CA PRO A 57 -14.70 6.10 -5.99
C PRO A 57 -13.26 6.01 -5.49
N VAL A 58 -12.34 6.69 -6.20
CA VAL A 58 -10.93 6.72 -5.79
C VAL A 58 -10.76 7.69 -4.63
N ILE A 59 -10.42 7.15 -3.46
CA ILE A 59 -10.22 7.92 -2.22
C ILE A 59 -8.76 8.41 -2.10
N GLY A 60 -7.85 7.85 -2.89
CA GLY A 60 -6.46 8.28 -2.94
C GLY A 60 -5.54 7.19 -3.47
N TRP A 61 -4.25 7.41 -3.24
CA TRP A 61 -3.18 6.49 -3.59
C TRP A 61 -2.62 5.82 -2.35
N TYR A 62 -2.19 4.57 -2.51
CA TYR A 62 -1.58 3.79 -1.44
C TYR A 62 -0.17 3.39 -1.86
N ILE A 63 0.74 3.28 -0.90
CA ILE A 63 2.05 2.66 -1.10
C ILE A 63 2.07 1.40 -0.25
N LEU A 64 2.34 0.26 -0.87
CA LEU A 64 2.45 -0.98 -0.11
C LEU A 64 3.75 -0.96 0.69
N CYS A 65 3.67 -0.87 2.02
CA CYS A 65 4.87 -0.81 2.86
C CYS A 65 5.41 -2.19 3.24
N GLN A 66 4.52 -3.20 3.36
CA GLN A 66 4.86 -4.55 3.81
C GLN A 66 3.91 -5.59 3.20
N GLY A 67 4.38 -6.83 3.13
CA GLY A 67 3.59 -7.97 2.64
C GLY A 67 3.41 -7.93 1.12
N TRP A 68 2.33 -8.57 0.66
CA TRP A 68 1.99 -8.71 -0.75
C TRP A 68 0.52 -8.40 -0.95
N ALA A 69 0.18 -7.76 -2.08
CA ALA A 69 -1.19 -7.52 -2.48
C ALA A 69 -1.45 -8.02 -3.90
N LYS A 70 -2.69 -8.43 -4.19
CA LYS A 70 -3.10 -8.86 -5.52
C LYS A 70 -4.01 -7.80 -6.12
N LEU A 71 -3.63 -7.24 -7.27
CA LEU A 71 -4.55 -6.44 -8.08
C LEU A 71 -5.32 -7.36 -9.00
N ILE A 72 -6.65 -7.39 -8.84
CA ILE A 72 -7.54 -8.29 -9.57
C ILE A 72 -8.60 -7.46 -10.29
N PHE A 73 -8.86 -7.80 -11.55
CA PHE A 73 -9.99 -7.29 -12.31
C PHE A 73 -11.11 -8.34 -12.35
N ARG A 74 -12.35 -7.91 -12.12
CA ARG A 74 -13.55 -8.71 -12.31
C ARG A 74 -14.20 -8.33 -13.64
N THR A 75 -14.30 -9.32 -14.53
CA THR A 75 -15.01 -9.17 -15.80
C THR A 75 -16.52 -9.10 -15.57
N SER A 76 -17.27 -8.62 -16.57
CA SER A 76 -18.74 -8.63 -16.57
C SER A 76 -19.34 -10.04 -16.42
N GLN A 77 -18.62 -11.09 -16.84
CA GLN A 77 -19.00 -12.48 -16.66
C GLN A 77 -18.61 -13.08 -15.28
N GLY A 78 -18.08 -12.26 -14.35
CA GLY A 78 -17.71 -12.69 -13.01
C GLY A 78 -16.33 -13.36 -12.89
N LYS A 79 -15.61 -13.56 -14.00
CA LYS A 79 -14.23 -14.10 -13.96
C LYS A 79 -13.28 -13.10 -13.31
N ARG A 80 -12.35 -13.61 -12.49
CA ARG A 80 -11.28 -12.85 -11.83
C ARG A 80 -9.97 -13.00 -12.60
N VAL A 81 -9.36 -11.89 -12.99
CA VAL A 81 -8.06 -11.85 -13.68
C VAL A 81 -7.05 -11.16 -12.77
N LEU A 82 -5.97 -11.86 -12.43
CA LEU A 82 -4.85 -11.26 -11.69
C LEU A 82 -4.07 -10.35 -12.64
N LEU A 83 -4.07 -9.05 -12.38
CA LEU A 83 -3.34 -8.06 -13.17
C LEU A 83 -1.91 -7.88 -12.68
N LYS A 84 -1.72 -7.82 -11.37
CA LYS A 84 -0.40 -7.57 -10.76
C LYS A 84 -0.30 -8.20 -9.37
N LEU A 85 0.84 -8.82 -9.08
CA LEU A 85 1.29 -9.06 -7.72
C LEU A 85 2.11 -7.85 -7.27
N CYS A 86 1.61 -7.16 -6.26
CA CYS A 86 2.22 -5.96 -5.72
C CYS A 86 3.10 -6.32 -4.53
N ARG A 87 4.27 -5.69 -4.48
CA ARG A 87 5.32 -5.89 -3.48
C ARG A 87 5.62 -4.58 -2.76
N PRO A 88 6.37 -4.61 -1.63
CA PRO A 88 6.69 -3.38 -0.92
C PRO A 88 7.37 -2.34 -1.82
N GLY A 89 6.93 -1.09 -1.72
CA GLY A 89 7.34 0.04 -2.57
C GLY A 89 6.41 0.31 -3.75
N ASP A 90 5.57 -0.66 -4.15
CA ASP A 90 4.59 -0.45 -5.22
C ASP A 90 3.51 0.56 -4.80
N ILE A 91 3.15 1.45 -5.73
CA ILE A 91 1.93 2.23 -5.64
C ILE A 91 0.74 1.36 -6.02
N LEU A 92 -0.33 1.48 -5.24
CA LEU A 92 -1.65 0.92 -5.52
C LEU A 92 -2.65 2.06 -5.75
N GLY A 93 -3.56 1.87 -6.69
CA GLY A 93 -4.62 2.82 -7.03
C GLY A 93 -4.43 3.49 -8.39
N GLY A 94 -5.37 4.37 -8.73
CA GLY A 94 -5.23 5.39 -9.77
C GLY A 94 -5.29 4.98 -11.23
N ILE A 95 -6.07 3.94 -11.53
CA ILE A 95 -6.79 3.90 -12.81
C ILE A 95 -8.23 3.56 -12.48
N ALA A 96 -9.04 4.61 -12.36
CA ALA A 96 -10.50 4.50 -12.42
C ALA A 96 -10.85 4.24 -13.88
N GLN A 97 -11.15 2.98 -14.20
CA GLN A 97 -11.92 2.62 -15.39
C GLN A 97 -13.02 1.67 -14.97
#